data_AF-X0SGW4-F1
#
_entry.id   AF-X0SGW4-F1
#
_cell.length_a   1.000
_cell.length_b   1.000
_cell.length_c   1.000
_cell.angle_alpha   90.00
_cell.angle_beta   90.00
_cell.angle_gamma   90.00
#
_symmetry.space_group_name_H-M   'P 1'
#
loop_
_entity.id
_entity.type
_entity.pdbx_description
1 polymer ?
#
loop_
_entity_poly.entity_id
_entity_poly.type
_entity_poly.pdbx_seq_one_letter_code
_entity_poly.pdbx_strand_id
1 'polypeptide(L)'
;DVAGEDDYRLETSGQGCGYFGIGMNLDISGSDTRYLFGDGQGMGGVGGVGVCADYEGDDKYTAEPFEEVAHRGDYHSENKINVNAAQGAGMGRRGDGSDGHSWAGGLGVLIDIKGKDHYYSGNWTLGCGYWFGTGLVYEGEGDDLYESVYFTQASGAHYCIGAIVDEGGNDTHKLWETAGAGIAFGWDYTVALLLDKGGNDHYEAKIISLGCAQIRSDAFLIDIGGDDYYQLQAGQQGFGAATYREDYDNPNKLSPYNAYAKSFGLLLDIGGTDTYMDWDREKDKTSANVICGNNRTWFMPSKDDEHYGANNFGVGIDVEDGTVPEGELFR
;
A
#
# COMPACT_ATOMS: atom_id res chain seq x y z
N ASP A 1 2.70 24.79 8.68
CA ASP A 1 3.17 26.00 9.32
C ASP A 1 4.52 26.39 8.66
N VAL A 2 5.31 27.30 9.22
CA VAL A 2 6.69 27.53 8.77
C VAL A 2 7.70 26.98 9.77
N ALA A 3 7.40 27.01 11.07
CA ALA A 3 8.27 26.53 12.12
C ALA A 3 7.53 26.29 13.44
N GLY A 4 7.73 25.14 14.06
CA GLY A 4 7.17 24.83 15.36
C GLY A 4 7.15 23.33 15.62
N GLU A 5 6.86 22.93 16.85
CA GLU A 5 6.38 21.58 17.12
C GLU A 5 4.86 21.70 17.32
N ASP A 6 4.09 21.36 16.31
CA ASP A 6 2.64 21.54 16.29
C ASP A 6 1.87 20.24 16.63
N ASP A 7 0.76 20.37 17.36
CA ASP A 7 -0.16 19.26 17.67
C ASP A 7 -1.51 19.50 16.97
N TYR A 8 -1.70 18.84 15.83
CA TYR A 8 -2.93 18.87 15.05
C TYR A 8 -3.86 17.72 15.45
N ARG A 9 -5.02 18.02 16.04
CA ARG A 9 -6.00 16.99 16.48
C ARG A 9 -7.39 17.23 15.91
N LEU A 10 -7.96 16.20 15.26
CA LEU A 10 -9.29 16.28 14.65
C LEU A 10 -10.10 14.99 14.85
N GLU A 11 -11.37 15.10 15.21
CA GLU A 11 -12.29 13.94 15.25
C GLU A 11 -13.02 13.72 13.91
N THR A 12 -12.87 14.65 12.97
CA THR A 12 -13.58 14.64 11.68
C THR A 12 -12.61 14.98 10.56
N SER A 13 -13.10 15.16 9.33
CA SER A 13 -12.24 15.33 8.18
C SER A 13 -11.44 16.65 8.21
N GLY A 14 -10.16 16.61 7.82
CA GLY A 14 -9.26 17.77 7.81
C GLY A 14 -7.81 17.42 7.45
N GLN A 15 -6.82 18.16 7.95
CA GLN A 15 -5.38 17.91 7.68
C GLN A 15 -5.09 17.66 6.19
N GLY A 16 -5.47 18.60 5.33
CA GLY A 16 -5.27 18.46 3.88
C GLY A 16 -6.36 17.67 3.14
N CYS A 17 -7.47 17.29 3.78
CA CYS A 17 -8.59 16.63 3.10
C CYS A 17 -9.29 17.52 2.05
N GLY A 18 -9.58 16.96 0.86
CA GLY A 18 -10.35 17.64 -0.19
C GLY A 18 -11.54 16.81 -0.71
N TYR A 19 -12.75 17.37 -0.66
CA TYR A 19 -13.94 16.85 -1.36
C TYR A 19 -14.44 17.86 -2.38
N PHE A 20 -14.65 17.46 -3.64
CA PHE A 20 -15.09 18.34 -4.75
C PHE A 20 -14.30 19.67 -4.84
N GLY A 21 -13.03 19.65 -4.43
CA GLY A 21 -12.24 20.83 -4.15
C GLY A 21 -10.86 20.45 -3.65
N ILE A 22 -10.11 21.44 -3.17
CA ILE A 22 -8.70 21.29 -2.81
C ILE A 22 -8.53 21.52 -1.31
N GLY A 23 -7.91 20.56 -0.62
CA GLY A 23 -7.42 20.68 0.75
C GLY A 23 -5.91 20.62 0.78
N MET A 24 -5.27 21.47 1.60
CA MET A 24 -3.82 21.50 1.78
C MET A 24 -3.49 21.70 3.26
N ASN A 25 -2.58 20.88 3.78
CA ASN A 25 -1.90 21.08 5.07
C ASN A 25 -0.40 20.98 4.78
N LEU A 26 0.31 22.10 4.93
CA LEU A 26 1.70 22.22 4.52
C LEU A 26 2.52 22.70 5.71
N ASP A 27 3.54 21.96 6.11
CA ASP A 27 4.55 22.36 7.08
C ASP A 27 5.95 22.40 6.48
N ILE A 28 6.84 23.14 7.14
CA ILE A 28 8.21 23.33 6.68
C ILE A 28 9.21 22.86 7.71
N SER A 29 9.03 23.17 9.01
CA SER A 29 10.04 22.79 10.00
C SER A 29 9.51 22.48 11.39
N GLY A 30 10.08 21.44 11.96
CA GLY A 30 9.88 20.99 13.34
C GLY A 30 9.09 19.69 13.41
N SER A 31 9.13 19.04 14.56
CA SER A 31 8.55 17.70 14.76
C SER A 31 7.10 17.80 15.20
N ASP A 32 6.20 17.50 14.29
CA ASP A 32 4.76 17.65 14.43
C ASP A 32 4.06 16.34 14.81
N THR A 33 2.90 16.48 15.43
CA THR A 33 1.97 15.38 15.66
C THR A 33 0.64 15.66 15.00
N ARG A 34 0.21 14.76 14.13
CA ARG A 34 -1.06 14.81 13.41
C ARG A 34 -1.92 13.64 13.83
N TYR A 35 -3.00 13.90 14.53
CA TYR A 35 -3.96 12.89 14.97
C TYR A 35 -5.35 13.15 14.38
N LEU A 36 -5.94 12.15 13.72
CA LEU A 36 -7.34 12.21 13.30
C LEU A 36 -8.13 10.91 13.42
N PHE A 37 -9.46 11.01 13.50
CA PHE A 37 -10.35 9.83 13.41
C PHE A 37 -10.84 9.55 12.00
N GLY A 38 -11.25 10.59 11.29
CA GLY A 38 -11.90 10.51 9.99
C GLY A 38 -10.91 10.69 8.86
N ASP A 39 -11.34 11.41 7.82
CA ASP A 39 -10.63 11.48 6.55
C ASP A 39 -9.68 12.69 6.48
N GLY A 40 -8.43 12.48 6.12
CA GLY A 40 -7.45 13.56 6.19
C GLY A 40 -6.03 13.14 5.93
N GLN A 41 -5.04 13.87 6.46
CA GLN A 41 -3.63 13.66 6.15
C GLN A 41 -3.41 13.50 4.64
N GLY A 42 -3.94 14.46 3.88
CA GLY A 42 -3.82 14.47 2.43
C GLY A 42 -4.84 13.62 1.67
N MET A 43 -5.97 13.26 2.29
CA MET A 43 -7.01 12.50 1.61
C MET A 43 -7.68 13.26 0.44
N GLY A 44 -7.75 12.61 -0.72
CA GLY A 44 -8.48 13.07 -1.91
C GLY A 44 -9.82 12.36 -2.07
N GLY A 45 -10.89 13.00 -1.61
CA GLY A 45 -12.24 12.46 -1.68
C GLY A 45 -12.86 12.63 -3.05
N VAL A 46 -14.16 12.38 -3.19
CA VAL A 46 -14.87 12.46 -4.49
C VAL A 46 -14.53 13.74 -5.26
N GLY A 47 -13.92 13.58 -6.44
CA GLY A 47 -13.49 14.68 -7.31
C GLY A 47 -12.59 15.74 -6.65
N GLY A 48 -11.98 15.40 -5.51
CA GLY A 48 -11.17 16.30 -4.71
C GLY A 48 -9.67 16.08 -4.90
N VAL A 49 -8.90 17.04 -4.41
CA VAL A 49 -7.45 16.93 -4.26
C VAL A 49 -7.13 17.20 -2.80
N GLY A 50 -6.49 16.24 -2.14
CA GLY A 50 -5.96 16.41 -0.80
C GLY A 50 -4.45 16.35 -0.80
N VAL A 51 -3.82 17.25 -0.05
CA VAL A 51 -2.36 17.29 0.11
C VAL A 51 -2.02 17.53 1.58
N CYS A 52 -1.26 16.62 2.17
CA CYS A 52 -0.49 16.86 3.38
C CYS A 52 0.98 16.82 2.98
N ALA A 53 1.75 17.86 3.29
CA ALA A 53 3.15 17.92 2.89
C ALA A 53 4.01 18.55 3.98
N ASP A 54 5.10 17.88 4.29
CA ASP A 54 6.06 18.22 5.32
C ASP A 54 7.47 18.18 4.70
N TYR A 55 8.39 18.97 5.26
CA TYR A 55 9.72 19.14 4.67
C TYR A 55 10.87 18.72 5.58
N GLU A 56 10.80 19.04 6.87
CA GLU A 56 11.79 18.58 7.85
C GLU A 56 11.15 18.39 9.23
N GLY A 57 11.51 17.31 9.91
CA GLY A 57 11.12 17.04 11.29
C GLY A 57 10.85 15.56 11.48
N ASP A 58 11.09 15.03 12.68
CA ASP A 58 10.62 13.67 13.03
C ASP A 58 9.12 13.74 13.37
N ASP A 59 8.27 13.45 12.39
CA ASP A 59 6.83 13.65 12.43
C ASP A 59 6.04 12.38 12.80
N LYS A 60 4.83 12.60 13.33
CA LYS A 60 3.91 11.52 13.73
C LYS A 60 2.56 11.70 13.06
N TYR A 61 2.26 10.81 12.12
CA TYR A 61 0.99 10.73 11.44
C TYR A 61 0.16 9.60 12.04
N THR A 62 -0.80 9.95 12.87
CA THR A 62 -1.74 8.99 13.46
C THR A 62 -3.14 9.16 12.90
N ALA A 63 -3.64 8.15 12.19
CA ALA A 63 -5.05 8.00 11.91
C ALA A 63 -5.61 6.94 12.86
N GLU A 64 -6.44 7.35 13.83
CA GLU A 64 -6.96 6.52 14.92
C GLU A 64 -7.50 5.19 14.37
N PRO A 65 -6.82 4.06 14.65
CA PRO A 65 -7.14 2.82 13.96
C PRO A 65 -8.31 2.08 14.59
N PHE A 66 -8.74 2.38 15.81
CA PHE A 66 -9.71 1.51 16.49
C PHE A 66 -11.17 1.94 16.30
N GLU A 67 -12.02 0.98 15.95
CA GLU A 67 -13.46 1.19 15.85
C GLU A 67 -14.07 1.60 17.19
N GLU A 68 -13.59 1.06 18.31
CA GLU A 68 -14.13 1.38 19.63
C GLU A 68 -13.95 2.86 20.02
N VAL A 69 -13.03 3.56 19.35
CA VAL A 69 -12.79 5.00 19.52
C VAL A 69 -13.54 5.82 18.47
N ALA A 70 -13.42 5.46 17.18
CA ALA A 70 -13.92 6.28 16.07
C ALA A 70 -15.33 5.90 15.56
N HIS A 71 -15.87 4.74 15.97
CA HIS A 71 -17.18 4.20 15.57
C HIS A 71 -17.39 4.09 14.05
N ARG A 72 -16.32 3.73 13.34
CA ARG A 72 -16.23 3.64 11.87
C ARG A 72 -15.61 2.32 11.41
N GLY A 73 -16.05 1.20 12.01
CA GLY A 73 -15.49 -0.12 11.75
C GLY A 73 -15.61 -0.60 10.30
N ASP A 74 -14.58 -1.30 9.84
CA ASP A 74 -14.51 -1.94 8.53
C ASP A 74 -14.68 -3.46 8.63
N TYR A 75 -15.54 -4.02 7.78
CA TYR A 75 -15.81 -5.45 7.75
C TYR A 75 -14.58 -6.29 7.32
N HIS A 76 -13.62 -5.73 6.58
CA HIS A 76 -12.40 -6.45 6.18
C HIS A 76 -11.55 -6.86 7.39
N SER A 77 -11.59 -6.03 8.43
CA SER A 77 -10.90 -6.20 9.70
C SER A 77 -11.87 -6.57 10.83
N GLU A 78 -12.87 -7.39 10.51
CA GLU A 78 -13.87 -7.89 11.47
C GLU A 78 -14.63 -6.79 12.25
N ASN A 79 -14.73 -5.59 11.68
CA ASN A 79 -15.26 -4.37 12.31
C ASN A 79 -14.51 -3.92 13.58
N LYS A 80 -13.24 -4.30 13.76
CA LYS A 80 -12.40 -3.85 14.88
C LYS A 80 -11.58 -2.60 14.54
N ILE A 81 -11.27 -2.42 13.26
CA ILE A 81 -10.40 -1.36 12.76
C ILE A 81 -11.23 -0.35 11.96
N ASN A 82 -10.86 0.93 12.12
CA ASN A 82 -11.48 2.11 11.54
C ASN A 82 -11.17 2.24 10.05
N VAL A 83 -12.17 2.67 9.27
CA VAL A 83 -12.00 3.23 7.93
C VAL A 83 -11.50 4.67 8.05
N ASN A 84 -10.18 4.86 8.03
CA ASN A 84 -9.57 6.17 8.17
C ASN A 84 -9.71 7.02 6.91
N ALA A 85 -9.41 6.47 5.72
CA ALA A 85 -9.26 7.28 4.51
C ALA A 85 -8.26 8.43 4.75
N ALA A 86 -7.01 8.09 5.00
CA ALA A 86 -5.99 9.05 5.40
C ALA A 86 -4.63 8.78 4.75
N GLN A 87 -3.63 9.61 5.05
CA GLN A 87 -2.23 9.41 4.66
C GLN A 87 -2.10 9.22 3.15
N GLY A 88 -2.55 10.23 2.41
CA GLY A 88 -2.49 10.24 0.95
C GLY A 88 -3.53 9.36 0.26
N ALA A 89 -4.56 8.84 0.94
CA ALA A 89 -5.57 8.00 0.31
C ALA A 89 -6.46 8.75 -0.72
N GLY A 90 -6.74 8.13 -1.85
CA GLY A 90 -7.68 8.62 -2.87
C GLY A 90 -9.00 7.83 -2.83
N MET A 91 -10.10 8.47 -2.44
CA MET A 91 -11.34 7.77 -2.06
C MET A 91 -12.55 8.20 -2.88
N GLY A 92 -13.09 7.25 -3.66
CA GLY A 92 -14.35 7.40 -4.39
C GLY A 92 -15.57 6.91 -3.59
N ARG A 93 -16.75 7.30 -4.07
CA ARG A 93 -18.03 6.81 -3.54
C ARG A 93 -18.52 5.66 -4.41
N ARG A 94 -18.55 4.47 -3.81
CA ARG A 94 -19.14 3.28 -4.43
C ARG A 94 -20.64 3.19 -4.12
N GLY A 95 -21.48 3.58 -5.08
CA GLY A 95 -22.94 3.65 -4.92
C GLY A 95 -23.72 2.46 -5.48
N ASP A 96 -23.09 1.56 -6.25
CA ASP A 96 -23.76 0.43 -6.94
C ASP A 96 -24.47 -0.53 -5.99
N GLY A 97 -23.93 -0.74 -4.77
CA GLY A 97 -24.57 -1.55 -3.73
C GLY A 97 -25.60 -0.80 -2.86
N SER A 98 -25.79 0.50 -3.06
CA SER A 98 -26.67 1.34 -2.23
C SER A 98 -27.72 2.09 -3.05
N ASP A 99 -27.40 3.30 -3.53
CA ASP A 99 -28.35 4.20 -4.20
C ASP A 99 -28.17 4.29 -5.73
N GLY A 100 -27.20 3.55 -6.28
CA GLY A 100 -26.84 3.53 -7.69
C GLY A 100 -25.99 4.73 -8.15
N HIS A 101 -25.60 5.65 -7.27
CA HIS A 101 -24.85 6.86 -7.62
C HIS A 101 -23.40 6.76 -7.20
N SER A 102 -22.58 6.17 -8.08
CA SER A 102 -21.14 6.13 -7.90
C SER A 102 -20.46 7.41 -8.36
N TRP A 103 -19.45 7.86 -7.62
CA TRP A 103 -18.59 8.97 -8.00
C TRP A 103 -17.13 8.57 -7.86
N ALA A 104 -16.33 8.89 -8.88
CA ALA A 104 -14.90 8.63 -8.88
C ALA A 104 -14.20 9.34 -7.70
N GLY A 105 -13.18 8.67 -7.16
CA GLY A 105 -12.32 9.25 -6.14
C GLY A 105 -11.50 10.42 -6.65
N GLY A 106 -10.82 11.05 -5.70
CA GLY A 106 -9.91 12.15 -5.94
C GLY A 106 -8.45 11.71 -5.98
N LEU A 107 -7.58 12.71 -5.96
CA LEU A 107 -6.15 12.57 -5.77
C LEU A 107 -5.82 12.85 -4.30
N GLY A 108 -5.40 11.82 -3.56
CA GLY A 108 -4.81 11.97 -2.24
C GLY A 108 -3.29 11.94 -2.33
N VAL A 109 -2.63 12.82 -1.58
CA VAL A 109 -1.17 12.96 -1.57
C VAL A 109 -0.69 13.22 -0.15
N LEU A 110 0.23 12.39 0.32
CA LEU A 110 1.10 12.67 1.46
C LEU A 110 2.53 12.83 0.92
N ILE A 111 3.22 13.87 1.36
CA ILE A 111 4.63 14.10 1.03
C ILE A 111 5.35 14.36 2.35
N ASP A 112 6.32 13.54 2.71
CA ASP A 112 7.36 13.91 3.67
C ASP A 112 8.71 13.86 2.94
N ILE A 113 9.65 14.72 3.33
CA ILE A 113 10.92 14.88 2.60
C ILE A 113 12.11 14.56 3.49
N LYS A 114 12.02 14.81 4.79
CA LYS A 114 13.13 14.57 5.72
C LYS A 114 12.63 14.34 7.12
N GLY A 115 13.12 13.29 7.73
CA GLY A 115 12.86 13.05 9.13
C GLY A 115 12.93 11.58 9.41
N LYS A 116 12.80 11.22 10.69
CA LYS A 116 12.47 9.87 11.07
C LYS A 116 11.01 9.83 11.47
N ASP A 117 10.16 9.39 10.56
CA ASP A 117 8.72 9.53 10.69
C ASP A 117 8.03 8.25 11.15
N HIS A 118 6.86 8.45 11.74
CA HIS A 118 5.99 7.35 12.15
C HIS A 118 4.58 7.54 11.62
N TYR A 119 4.20 6.64 10.72
CA TYR A 119 2.88 6.52 10.15
C TYR A 119 2.11 5.39 10.83
N TYR A 120 1.15 5.74 11.69
CA TYR A 120 0.31 4.78 12.41
C TYR A 120 -1.14 4.90 11.97
N SER A 121 -1.71 3.84 11.39
CA SER A 121 -3.09 3.89 10.90
C SER A 121 -3.83 2.55 10.90
N GLY A 122 -5.13 2.61 10.59
CA GLY A 122 -6.00 1.45 10.42
C GLY A 122 -6.10 1.03 8.96
N ASN A 123 -7.29 1.21 8.38
CA ASN A 123 -7.58 0.79 7.01
C ASN A 123 -7.71 1.97 6.03
N TRP A 124 -7.48 1.69 4.75
CA TRP A 124 -7.61 2.66 3.65
C TRP A 124 -6.67 3.86 3.81
N THR A 125 -5.37 3.58 3.95
CA THR A 125 -4.34 4.58 4.27
C THR A 125 -3.07 4.37 3.44
N LEU A 126 -2.07 5.25 3.62
CA LEU A 126 -0.72 5.09 3.07
C LEU A 126 -0.72 4.89 1.55
N GLY A 127 -1.19 5.92 0.84
CA GLY A 127 -1.23 5.93 -0.61
C GLY A 127 -2.24 4.95 -1.19
N CYS A 128 -3.28 4.58 -0.44
CA CYS A 128 -4.31 3.66 -0.92
C CYS A 128 -5.29 4.31 -1.91
N GLY A 129 -5.64 3.59 -2.97
CA GLY A 129 -6.70 3.97 -3.90
C GLY A 129 -8.02 3.22 -3.62
N TYR A 130 -9.15 3.91 -3.79
CA TYR A 130 -10.47 3.27 -3.77
C TYR A 130 -11.40 3.91 -4.81
N TRP A 131 -12.04 3.06 -5.62
CA TRP A 131 -13.11 3.44 -6.55
C TRP A 131 -12.74 4.61 -7.48
N PHE A 132 -11.84 4.34 -8.43
CA PHE A 132 -11.24 5.33 -9.35
C PHE A 132 -10.44 6.46 -8.67
N GLY A 133 -10.18 6.36 -7.37
CA GLY A 133 -9.27 7.26 -6.66
C GLY A 133 -7.81 6.98 -6.98
N THR A 134 -6.95 7.97 -6.73
CA THR A 134 -5.50 7.85 -6.77
C THR A 134 -4.95 8.27 -5.42
N GLY A 135 -4.30 7.34 -4.73
CA GLY A 135 -3.57 7.64 -3.49
C GLY A 135 -2.08 7.58 -3.72
N LEU A 136 -1.34 8.54 -3.16
CA LEU A 136 0.11 8.67 -3.29
C LEU A 136 0.74 9.02 -1.94
N VAL A 137 1.84 8.36 -1.60
CA VAL A 137 2.83 8.83 -0.62
C VAL A 137 4.14 9.04 -1.35
N TYR A 138 4.79 10.15 -1.07
CA TYR A 138 6.20 10.37 -1.36
C TYR A 138 6.88 10.55 -0.02
N GLU A 139 7.82 9.68 0.30
CA GLU A 139 8.70 9.77 1.48
C GLU A 139 10.13 10.02 0.97
N GLY A 140 10.86 10.88 1.67
CA GLY A 140 12.18 11.35 1.34
C GLY A 140 13.30 10.56 2.03
N GLU A 141 14.06 11.24 2.88
CA GLU A 141 15.16 10.62 3.63
C GLU A 141 14.71 10.33 5.07
N GLY A 142 14.94 9.12 5.56
CA GLY A 142 14.51 8.77 6.90
C GLY A 142 14.95 7.40 7.40
N ASP A 143 14.38 6.95 8.51
CA ASP A 143 14.43 5.55 8.97
C ASP A 143 13.02 5.29 9.51
N ASP A 144 12.06 5.17 8.64
CA ASP A 144 10.65 5.39 8.91
C ASP A 144 9.91 4.13 9.34
N LEU A 145 8.79 4.36 10.01
CA LEU A 145 7.92 3.30 10.50
C LEU A 145 6.52 3.43 9.92
N TYR A 146 6.13 2.46 9.10
CA TYR A 146 4.81 2.33 8.51
C TYR A 146 4.01 1.22 9.20
N GLU A 147 3.20 1.56 10.20
CA GLU A 147 2.36 0.62 10.95
C GLU A 147 0.88 0.76 10.59
N SER A 148 0.31 -0.25 9.92
CA SER A 148 -1.07 -0.21 9.41
C SER A 148 -1.75 -1.58 9.36
N VAL A 149 -3.02 -1.65 8.92
CA VAL A 149 -3.81 -2.90 9.02
C VAL A 149 -4.23 -3.46 7.67
N TYR A 150 -5.10 -2.78 6.92
CA TYR A 150 -5.77 -3.38 5.76
C TYR A 150 -6.02 -2.38 4.63
N PHE A 151 -5.86 -2.78 3.37
CA PHE A 151 -5.96 -1.85 2.23
C PHE A 151 -5.10 -0.61 2.45
N THR A 152 -3.80 -0.83 2.55
CA THR A 152 -2.81 0.15 3.00
C THR A 152 -1.46 -0.08 2.32
N GLN A 153 -0.56 0.89 2.37
CA GLN A 153 0.80 0.83 1.83
C GLN A 153 0.84 0.48 0.32
N ALA A 154 0.58 1.48 -0.52
CA ALA A 154 0.50 1.34 -1.97
C ALA A 154 -0.52 0.27 -2.41
N SER A 155 -1.71 0.30 -1.84
CA SER A 155 -2.75 -0.70 -2.10
C SER A 155 -3.99 -0.10 -2.75
N GLY A 156 -4.95 -0.93 -3.13
CA GLY A 156 -6.27 -0.42 -3.45
C GLY A 156 -7.28 -1.42 -3.98
N ALA A 157 -8.50 -0.90 -4.14
CA ALA A 157 -9.63 -1.64 -4.71
C ALA A 157 -10.44 -0.80 -5.71
N HIS A 158 -10.83 -1.46 -6.80
CA HIS A 158 -11.80 -0.98 -7.79
C HIS A 158 -11.30 0.16 -8.68
N TYR A 159 -10.50 -0.20 -9.70
CA TYR A 159 -10.07 0.66 -10.81
C TYR A 159 -9.28 1.89 -10.36
N CYS A 160 -8.49 1.73 -9.30
CA CYS A 160 -7.78 2.81 -8.63
C CYS A 160 -6.26 2.71 -8.83
N ILE A 161 -5.56 3.73 -8.35
CA ILE A 161 -4.11 3.74 -8.25
C ILE A 161 -3.75 3.93 -6.78
N GLY A 162 -2.84 3.11 -6.28
CA GLY A 162 -2.19 3.34 -5.00
C GLY A 162 -0.68 3.27 -5.16
N ALA A 163 0.05 4.26 -4.62
CA ALA A 163 1.50 4.24 -4.69
C ALA A 163 2.19 4.83 -3.46
N ILE A 164 3.39 4.31 -3.21
CA ILE A 164 4.41 4.87 -2.33
C ILE A 164 5.71 4.93 -3.13
N VAL A 165 6.39 6.07 -3.05
CA VAL A 165 7.79 6.22 -3.45
C VAL A 165 8.54 6.67 -2.22
N ASP A 166 9.41 5.81 -1.73
CA ASP A 166 10.35 6.07 -0.65
C ASP A 166 11.74 6.29 -1.28
N GLU A 167 12.43 7.36 -0.89
CA GLU A 167 13.72 7.73 -1.47
C GLU A 167 14.91 7.18 -0.69
N GLY A 168 14.68 6.63 0.51
CA GLY A 168 15.60 5.74 1.21
C GLY A 168 15.65 5.92 2.73
N GLY A 169 16.12 4.86 3.38
CA GLY A 169 16.12 4.77 4.84
C GLY A 169 16.30 3.31 5.25
N ASN A 170 16.44 3.03 6.56
CA ASN A 170 16.22 1.66 7.03
C ASN A 170 14.79 1.59 7.57
N ASP A 171 13.87 1.31 6.67
CA ASP A 171 12.44 1.48 6.86
C ASP A 171 11.78 0.20 7.36
N THR A 172 10.65 0.37 8.04
CA THR A 172 9.87 -0.76 8.57
C THR A 172 8.42 -0.66 8.13
N HIS A 173 8.04 -1.58 7.23
CA HIS A 173 6.70 -1.78 6.72
C HIS A 173 5.99 -2.90 7.48
N LYS A 174 5.13 -2.55 8.43
CA LYS A 174 4.52 -3.52 9.34
C LYS A 174 3.00 -3.50 9.32
N LEU A 175 2.43 -4.66 8.98
CA LEU A 175 0.99 -4.90 9.06
C LEU A 175 0.61 -5.62 10.36
N TRP A 176 -0.36 -5.06 11.10
CA TRP A 176 -0.82 -5.61 12.38
C TRP A 176 -2.32 -6.00 12.37
N GLU A 177 -2.77 -6.70 13.42
CA GLU A 177 -4.12 -7.32 13.50
C GLU A 177 -4.38 -8.33 12.37
N THR A 178 -5.44 -8.16 11.58
CA THR A 178 -5.80 -8.99 10.41
C THR A 178 -4.77 -8.86 9.29
N ALA A 179 -4.14 -7.68 9.14
CA ALA A 179 -2.90 -7.45 8.38
C ALA A 179 -2.91 -7.99 6.94
N GLY A 180 -3.76 -7.45 6.07
CA GLY A 180 -3.99 -7.99 4.73
C GLY A 180 -4.31 -6.97 3.65
N ALA A 181 -4.24 -7.38 2.39
CA ALA A 181 -4.45 -6.51 1.24
C ALA A 181 -3.57 -5.25 1.34
N GLY A 182 -2.34 -5.41 1.80
CA GLY A 182 -1.48 -4.31 2.22
C GLY A 182 -0.38 -4.01 1.20
N ILE A 183 0.86 -4.06 1.67
CA ILE A 183 2.10 -3.74 0.95
C ILE A 183 2.04 -4.12 -0.54
N ALA A 184 1.92 -3.12 -1.42
CA ALA A 184 1.82 -3.27 -2.87
C ALA A 184 0.79 -4.34 -3.29
N PHE A 185 -0.47 -4.17 -2.88
CA PHE A 185 -1.57 -5.08 -3.22
C PHE A 185 -2.59 -4.45 -4.17
N GLY A 186 -2.98 -5.19 -5.20
CA GLY A 186 -4.00 -4.75 -6.14
C GLY A 186 -5.24 -5.63 -6.12
N TRP A 187 -6.43 -5.03 -5.95
CA TRP A 187 -7.74 -5.68 -6.14
C TRP A 187 -8.60 -4.95 -7.17
N ASP A 188 -9.28 -5.70 -8.04
CA ASP A 188 -10.18 -5.18 -9.08
C ASP A 188 -9.53 -4.09 -9.96
N TYR A 189 -8.61 -4.47 -10.86
CA TYR A 189 -7.97 -3.54 -11.81
C TYR A 189 -7.23 -2.37 -11.15
N THR A 190 -6.67 -2.62 -9.97
CA THR A 190 -5.85 -1.61 -9.29
C THR A 190 -4.44 -1.63 -9.86
N VAL A 191 -3.82 -0.45 -9.96
CA VAL A 191 -2.37 -0.33 -10.14
C VAL A 191 -1.77 0.04 -8.78
N ALA A 192 -0.95 -0.86 -8.24
CA ALA A 192 -0.28 -0.73 -6.96
C ALA A 192 1.24 -0.65 -7.19
N LEU A 193 1.90 0.38 -6.66
CA LEU A 193 3.35 0.56 -6.77
C LEU A 193 3.95 0.98 -5.43
N LEU A 194 4.77 0.13 -4.84
CA LEU A 194 5.71 0.53 -3.80
C LEU A 194 7.11 0.49 -4.42
N LEU A 195 7.76 1.63 -4.48
CA LEU A 195 9.18 1.77 -4.82
C LEU A 195 9.90 2.22 -3.55
N ASP A 196 10.77 1.36 -3.05
CA ASP A 196 11.64 1.62 -1.90
C ASP A 196 13.11 1.67 -2.37
N LYS A 197 13.91 2.55 -1.78
CA LYS A 197 15.23 2.89 -2.28
C LYS A 197 16.28 2.97 -1.19
N GLY A 198 16.91 1.84 -0.92
CA GLY A 198 18.23 1.82 -0.33
C GLY A 198 18.17 1.85 1.19
N GLY A 199 18.87 0.91 1.81
CA GLY A 199 18.93 0.75 3.27
C GLY A 199 18.54 -0.67 3.62
N ASN A 200 18.38 -1.03 4.90
CA ASN A 200 18.04 -2.42 5.25
C ASN A 200 16.60 -2.46 5.74
N ASP A 201 15.69 -2.84 4.84
CA ASP A 201 14.27 -2.63 4.99
C ASP A 201 13.55 -3.87 5.51
N HIS A 202 12.45 -3.63 6.23
CA HIS A 202 11.75 -4.66 6.96
C HIS A 202 10.26 -4.71 6.63
N TYR A 203 9.87 -5.72 5.85
CA TYR A 203 8.49 -5.93 5.40
C TYR A 203 7.82 -7.09 6.16
N GLU A 204 6.95 -6.75 7.12
CA GLU A 204 6.15 -7.70 7.89
C GLU A 204 4.68 -7.68 7.42
N ALA A 205 4.35 -8.61 6.51
CA ALA A 205 2.95 -8.87 6.12
C ALA A 205 2.44 -10.18 6.73
N LYS A 206 1.10 -10.32 6.80
CA LYS A 206 0.47 -11.59 7.19
C LYS A 206 -0.21 -12.24 6.01
N ILE A 207 -1.13 -11.57 5.34
CA ILE A 207 -1.87 -12.15 4.20
C ILE A 207 -1.78 -11.25 2.97
N ILE A 208 -2.02 -11.82 1.79
CA ILE A 208 -2.19 -11.15 0.48
C ILE A 208 -1.52 -9.76 0.37
N SER A 209 -0.19 -9.74 0.23
CA SER A 209 0.67 -8.54 0.21
C SER A 209 1.98 -8.84 -0.56
N LEU A 210 2.93 -7.90 -0.56
CA LEU A 210 4.27 -8.01 -1.17
C LEU A 210 4.19 -8.19 -2.70
N GLY A 211 3.63 -7.20 -3.40
CA GLY A 211 3.53 -7.21 -4.86
C GLY A 211 2.46 -8.20 -5.38
N CYS A 212 1.33 -8.29 -4.68
CA CYS A 212 0.29 -9.29 -4.95
C CYS A 212 -0.85 -8.70 -5.79
N ALA A 213 -1.01 -9.21 -7.02
CA ALA A 213 -2.03 -8.81 -7.96
C ALA A 213 -3.23 -9.78 -7.95
N GLN A 214 -4.39 -9.27 -7.57
CA GLN A 214 -5.65 -10.00 -7.64
C GLN A 214 -6.65 -9.28 -8.57
N ILE A 215 -7.46 -10.08 -9.28
CA ILE A 215 -8.53 -9.57 -10.14
C ILE A 215 -8.05 -8.55 -11.17
N ARG A 216 -7.15 -9.00 -12.06
CA ARG A 216 -6.66 -8.21 -13.20
C ARG A 216 -6.03 -6.87 -12.80
N SER A 217 -5.47 -6.83 -11.60
CA SER A 217 -4.66 -5.73 -11.09
C SER A 217 -3.20 -5.89 -11.51
N ASP A 218 -2.46 -4.80 -11.44
CA ASP A 218 -1.03 -4.75 -11.60
C ASP A 218 -0.41 -4.26 -10.28
N ALA A 219 0.48 -5.05 -9.69
CA ALA A 219 1.04 -4.81 -8.36
C ALA A 219 2.55 -4.98 -8.39
N PHE A 220 3.27 -3.94 -7.98
CA PHE A 220 4.71 -3.85 -8.05
C PHE A 220 5.25 -3.45 -6.68
N LEU A 221 6.04 -4.34 -6.07
CA LEU A 221 6.97 -4.02 -5.00
C LEU A 221 8.37 -4.02 -5.61
N ILE A 222 9.05 -2.88 -5.57
CA ILE A 222 10.40 -2.70 -6.08
C ILE A 222 11.23 -2.15 -4.95
N ASP A 223 12.21 -2.93 -4.50
CA ASP A 223 13.20 -2.55 -3.50
C ASP A 223 14.56 -2.41 -4.19
N ILE A 224 15.29 -1.35 -3.88
CA ILE A 224 16.59 -1.03 -4.46
C ILE A 224 17.65 -0.90 -3.37
N GLY A 225 18.03 -2.05 -2.83
CA GLY A 225 19.35 -2.34 -2.31
C GLY A 225 19.42 -2.24 -0.81
N GLY A 226 19.98 -3.26 -0.19
CA GLY A 226 19.88 -3.40 1.26
C GLY A 226 20.32 -4.76 1.69
N ASP A 227 20.23 -5.10 2.96
CA ASP A 227 20.12 -6.50 3.37
C ASP A 227 18.71 -6.66 3.94
N ASP A 228 17.75 -7.00 3.08
CA ASP A 228 16.34 -6.76 3.34
C ASP A 228 15.64 -7.97 3.97
N TYR A 229 14.54 -7.73 4.66
CA TYR A 229 13.75 -8.78 5.30
C TYR A 229 12.30 -8.75 4.83
N TYR A 230 11.84 -9.87 4.32
CA TYR A 230 10.47 -10.05 3.87
C TYR A 230 9.80 -11.21 4.60
N GLN A 231 8.60 -10.95 5.12
CA GLN A 231 7.80 -11.95 5.81
C GLN A 231 6.34 -11.95 5.31
N LEU A 232 5.82 -13.16 5.12
CA LEU A 232 4.40 -13.40 4.86
C LEU A 232 3.94 -14.67 5.59
N GLN A 233 2.65 -14.79 5.92
CA GLN A 233 2.14 -16.04 6.48
C GLN A 233 2.29 -17.19 5.47
N ALA A 234 2.76 -18.35 5.96
CA ALA A 234 2.92 -19.55 5.16
C ALA A 234 1.63 -19.91 4.39
N GLY A 235 1.77 -20.14 3.08
CA GLY A 235 0.68 -20.53 2.18
C GLY A 235 -0.23 -19.39 1.70
N GLN A 236 0.04 -18.14 2.09
CA GLN A 236 -0.63 -16.98 1.51
C GLN A 236 -0.03 -16.61 0.15
N GLN A 237 -0.78 -15.81 -0.62
CA GLN A 237 -0.33 -15.29 -1.90
C GLN A 237 0.44 -13.98 -1.68
N GLY A 238 1.63 -13.86 -2.25
CA GLY A 238 2.46 -12.66 -2.16
C GLY A 238 3.76 -12.86 -2.91
N PHE A 239 4.81 -12.11 -2.54
CA PHE A 239 6.13 -12.20 -3.18
C PHE A 239 6.07 -12.14 -4.71
N GLY A 240 5.30 -11.17 -5.25
CA GLY A 240 5.08 -11.01 -6.68
C GLY A 240 3.97 -11.88 -7.28
N ALA A 241 3.05 -12.42 -6.47
CA ALA A 241 1.98 -13.29 -6.98
C ALA A 241 0.96 -12.56 -7.87
N ALA A 242 0.48 -13.24 -8.92
CA ALA A 242 -0.69 -12.84 -9.70
C ALA A 242 -1.72 -13.97 -9.71
N THR A 243 -2.92 -13.73 -9.20
CA THR A 243 -3.84 -14.83 -8.86
C THR A 243 -4.86 -15.12 -9.96
N TYR A 244 -5.18 -16.40 -10.11
CA TYR A 244 -6.22 -16.91 -11.00
C TYR A 244 -7.61 -16.82 -10.36
N ARG A 245 -8.64 -16.66 -11.21
CA ARG A 245 -10.05 -16.88 -10.86
C ARG A 245 -10.80 -17.59 -11.97
N GLU A 246 -11.76 -18.42 -11.59
CA GLU A 246 -12.56 -19.24 -12.51
C GLU A 246 -13.35 -18.41 -13.54
N ASP A 247 -13.73 -17.17 -13.19
CA ASP A 247 -14.46 -16.28 -14.10
C ASP A 247 -13.60 -15.76 -15.27
N TYR A 248 -12.27 -15.92 -15.20
CA TYR A 248 -11.36 -15.56 -16.28
C TYR A 248 -11.53 -16.48 -17.50
N ASP A 249 -11.82 -17.76 -17.27
CA ASP A 249 -12.04 -18.73 -18.36
C ASP A 249 -13.51 -18.75 -18.81
N ASN A 250 -14.39 -18.14 -18.02
CA ASN A 250 -15.83 -18.15 -18.22
C ASN A 250 -16.38 -16.72 -18.38
N PRO A 251 -16.07 -16.03 -19.50
CA PRO A 251 -16.51 -14.65 -19.71
C PRO A 251 -18.03 -14.54 -19.61
N ASN A 252 -18.49 -13.72 -18.66
CA ASN A 252 -19.91 -13.41 -18.56
C ASN A 252 -20.29 -12.26 -19.52
N LYS A 253 -21.57 -12.18 -19.90
CA LYS A 253 -22.05 -11.20 -20.90
C LYS A 253 -21.96 -9.74 -20.45
N LEU A 254 -21.90 -9.47 -19.15
CA LEU A 254 -21.96 -8.12 -18.58
C LEU A 254 -20.55 -7.55 -18.32
N SER A 255 -19.60 -8.40 -17.95
CA SER A 255 -18.22 -8.05 -17.64
C SER A 255 -17.21 -8.98 -18.32
N PRO A 256 -17.19 -9.05 -19.67
CA PRO A 256 -16.31 -9.97 -20.39
C PRO A 256 -14.83 -9.58 -20.30
N TYR A 257 -14.53 -8.34 -19.91
CA TYR A 257 -13.17 -7.79 -19.86
C TYR A 257 -12.26 -8.55 -18.88
N ASN A 258 -12.80 -9.18 -17.83
CA ASN A 258 -12.06 -10.08 -16.93
C ASN A 258 -11.39 -11.26 -17.63
N ALA A 259 -11.96 -11.75 -18.73
CA ALA A 259 -11.37 -12.86 -19.48
C ALA A 259 -10.21 -12.43 -20.39
N TYR A 260 -10.15 -11.14 -20.75
CA TYR A 260 -9.21 -10.63 -21.76
C TYR A 260 -8.11 -9.74 -21.18
N ALA A 261 -8.33 -9.19 -19.99
CA ALA A 261 -7.33 -8.42 -19.28
C ALA A 261 -6.20 -9.33 -18.76
N LYS A 262 -5.08 -8.70 -18.43
CA LYS A 262 -3.94 -9.34 -17.80
C LYS A 262 -3.80 -8.81 -16.37
N SER A 263 -3.16 -9.58 -15.51
CA SER A 263 -2.63 -9.09 -14.24
C SER A 263 -1.14 -9.37 -14.17
N PHE A 264 -0.42 -8.44 -13.54
CA PHE A 264 1.01 -8.56 -13.29
C PHE A 264 1.29 -8.37 -11.80
N GLY A 265 1.91 -9.37 -11.17
CA GLY A 265 2.47 -9.26 -9.82
C GLY A 265 3.99 -9.25 -9.92
N LEU A 266 4.65 -8.32 -9.26
CA LEU A 266 6.09 -8.19 -9.21
C LEU A 266 6.55 -7.94 -7.78
N LEU A 267 7.49 -8.76 -7.33
CA LEU A 267 8.49 -8.36 -6.34
C LEU A 267 9.83 -8.30 -7.06
N LEU A 268 10.49 -7.16 -6.98
CA LEU A 268 11.84 -6.98 -7.51
C LEU A 268 12.72 -6.41 -6.41
N ASP A 269 13.69 -7.18 -5.98
CA ASP A 269 14.75 -6.78 -5.07
C ASP A 269 16.06 -6.67 -5.87
N ILE A 270 16.76 -5.54 -5.71
CA ILE A 270 18.04 -5.25 -6.38
C ILE A 270 19.10 -4.86 -5.35
N GLY A 271 20.00 -5.80 -5.04
CA GLY A 271 21.14 -5.58 -4.18
C GLY A 271 21.24 -6.68 -3.13
N GLY A 272 22.19 -6.56 -2.21
CA GLY A 272 21.98 -7.18 -0.92
C GLY A 272 22.22 -8.65 -0.68
N THR A 273 21.94 -9.03 0.57
CA THR A 273 21.78 -10.41 1.03
C THR A 273 20.49 -10.57 1.84
N ASP A 274 19.40 -10.91 1.16
CA ASP A 274 18.06 -10.73 1.73
C ASP A 274 17.51 -11.98 2.41
N THR A 275 16.55 -11.77 3.31
CA THR A 275 15.94 -12.81 4.13
C THR A 275 14.45 -12.91 3.83
N TYR A 276 14.04 -14.05 3.27
CA TYR A 276 12.63 -14.34 2.96
C TYR A 276 12.08 -15.36 3.94
N MET A 277 10.98 -15.03 4.61
CA MET A 277 10.42 -15.82 5.71
C MET A 277 8.95 -16.18 5.49
N ASP A 278 8.62 -17.42 5.80
CA ASP A 278 7.27 -17.90 6.05
C ASP A 278 6.97 -17.79 7.54
N TRP A 279 5.90 -17.09 7.91
CA TRP A 279 5.37 -17.04 9.28
C TRP A 279 4.24 -18.06 9.49
N ASP A 280 4.40 -18.93 10.48
CA ASP A 280 3.37 -19.88 10.92
C ASP A 280 2.49 -19.21 12.00
N ARG A 281 1.28 -18.79 11.60
CA ARG A 281 0.31 -18.11 12.48
C ARG A 281 -0.05 -18.89 13.74
N GLU A 282 -0.11 -20.22 13.67
CA GLU A 282 -0.54 -21.05 14.81
C GLU A 282 0.58 -21.25 15.83
N LYS A 283 1.83 -21.29 15.35
CA LYS A 283 3.01 -21.48 16.21
C LYS A 283 3.68 -20.17 16.61
N ASP A 284 3.32 -19.08 15.95
CA ASP A 284 3.97 -17.77 16.02
C ASP A 284 5.49 -17.87 15.84
N LYS A 285 5.89 -18.49 14.72
CA LYS A 285 7.29 -18.74 14.38
C LYS A 285 7.54 -18.53 12.91
N THR A 286 8.74 -18.05 12.61
CA THR A 286 9.21 -17.87 11.24
C THR A 286 10.16 -19.01 10.84
N SER A 287 10.14 -19.35 9.56
CA SER A 287 11.09 -20.25 8.91
C SER A 287 11.44 -19.72 7.54
N ALA A 288 12.64 -20.00 7.04
CA ALA A 288 13.05 -19.58 5.70
C ALA A 288 12.04 -20.05 4.64
N ASN A 289 11.64 -19.13 3.76
CA ASN A 289 10.79 -19.44 2.62
C ASN A 289 11.53 -20.39 1.68
N VAL A 290 10.83 -21.40 1.16
CA VAL A 290 11.44 -22.45 0.33
C VAL A 290 11.51 -22.10 -1.16
N ILE A 291 10.79 -21.07 -1.59
CA ILE A 291 10.66 -20.63 -2.99
C ILE A 291 11.56 -19.42 -3.25
N CYS A 292 11.38 -18.36 -2.46
CA CYS A 292 12.10 -17.09 -2.58
C CYS A 292 13.55 -17.21 -2.08
N GLY A 293 14.40 -16.26 -2.47
CA GLY A 293 15.76 -16.16 -1.96
C GLY A 293 16.72 -15.46 -2.91
N ASN A 294 17.84 -15.02 -2.34
CA ASN A 294 18.99 -14.43 -3.01
C ASN A 294 19.31 -14.97 -4.41
N ASN A 295 19.52 -14.05 -5.35
CA ASN A 295 19.94 -14.28 -6.72
C ASN A 295 19.06 -15.30 -7.45
N ARG A 296 17.73 -15.16 -7.30
CA ARG A 296 16.74 -16.10 -7.81
C ARG A 296 15.60 -15.37 -8.49
N THR A 297 15.03 -16.03 -9.49
CA THR A 297 13.71 -15.72 -10.02
C THR A 297 12.75 -16.85 -9.69
N TRP A 298 11.57 -16.50 -9.18
CA TRP A 298 10.46 -17.42 -8.95
C TRP A 298 9.17 -16.93 -9.62
N PHE A 299 8.21 -17.84 -9.79
CA PHE A 299 6.94 -17.57 -10.45
C PHE A 299 5.78 -17.96 -9.53
N MET A 300 4.79 -17.08 -9.44
CA MET A 300 3.57 -17.29 -8.64
C MET A 300 2.34 -16.83 -9.44
N PRO A 301 1.66 -17.72 -10.18
CA PRO A 301 1.73 -19.18 -10.08
C PRO A 301 3.02 -19.77 -10.64
N SER A 302 3.39 -20.94 -10.13
CA SER A 302 4.54 -21.69 -10.62
C SER A 302 4.33 -22.15 -12.06
N LYS A 303 5.41 -22.43 -12.79
CA LYS A 303 5.33 -22.90 -14.19
C LYS A 303 4.61 -24.25 -14.37
N ASP A 304 4.53 -25.05 -13.31
CA ASP A 304 3.85 -26.34 -13.30
C ASP A 304 2.38 -26.24 -12.83
N ASP A 305 1.92 -25.04 -12.46
CA ASP A 305 0.52 -24.78 -12.12
C ASP A 305 -0.36 -24.86 -13.37
N GLU A 306 -1.54 -25.48 -13.25
CA GLU A 306 -2.49 -25.61 -14.37
C GLU A 306 -3.01 -24.26 -14.87
N HIS A 307 -2.96 -23.22 -14.02
CA HIS A 307 -3.36 -21.85 -14.33
C HIS A 307 -2.18 -20.97 -14.74
N TYR A 308 -0.97 -21.53 -14.88
CA TYR A 308 0.16 -20.79 -15.43
C TYR A 308 -0.15 -20.33 -16.86
N GLY A 309 -0.01 -19.04 -17.12
CA GLY A 309 -0.32 -18.45 -18.43
C GLY A 309 -1.80 -18.12 -18.68
N ALA A 310 -2.68 -18.18 -17.67
CA ALA A 310 -4.07 -17.71 -17.74
C ALA A 310 -4.19 -16.15 -17.72
N ASN A 311 -3.26 -15.48 -18.40
CA ASN A 311 -3.09 -14.02 -18.38
C ASN A 311 -2.83 -13.43 -16.98
N ASN A 312 -2.40 -14.24 -16.02
CA ASN A 312 -1.89 -13.82 -14.72
C ASN A 312 -0.38 -14.11 -14.65
N PHE A 313 0.41 -13.05 -14.56
CA PHE A 313 1.87 -13.14 -14.61
C PHE A 313 2.43 -12.65 -13.29
N GLY A 314 2.73 -13.58 -12.39
CA GLY A 314 3.40 -13.25 -11.13
C GLY A 314 4.85 -13.71 -11.16
N VAL A 315 5.75 -12.81 -10.81
CA VAL A 315 7.19 -13.04 -10.78
C VAL A 315 7.79 -12.35 -9.57
N GLY A 316 8.66 -13.06 -8.86
CA GLY A 316 9.57 -12.43 -7.91
C GLY A 316 11.00 -12.60 -8.40
N ILE A 317 11.79 -11.55 -8.24
CA ILE A 317 13.16 -11.45 -8.72
C ILE A 317 13.98 -10.85 -7.59
N ASP A 318 15.09 -11.49 -7.29
CA ASP A 318 16.13 -11.01 -6.41
C ASP A 318 17.45 -11.13 -7.20
N VAL A 319 18.18 -10.03 -7.30
CA VAL A 319 19.42 -9.93 -8.09
C VAL A 319 20.45 -9.07 -7.36
N GLU A 320 21.72 -9.50 -7.42
CA GLU A 320 22.84 -8.76 -6.82
C GLU A 320 23.04 -7.34 -7.39
N ASP A 321 22.72 -7.12 -8.67
CA ASP A 321 22.81 -5.81 -9.32
C ASP A 321 21.72 -5.60 -10.38
N GLY A 322 21.43 -4.33 -10.66
CA GLY A 322 20.39 -3.94 -11.60
C GLY A 322 20.12 -2.45 -11.58
N THR A 323 19.33 -1.99 -12.55
CA THR A 323 18.82 -0.62 -12.58
C THR A 323 17.35 -0.64 -12.98
N VAL A 324 16.53 0.16 -12.30
CA VAL A 324 15.18 0.52 -12.75
C VAL A 324 15.24 1.97 -13.24
N PRO A 325 15.44 2.23 -14.54
CA PRO A 325 15.63 3.60 -15.04
C PRO A 325 14.49 4.55 -14.66
N GLU A 326 13.26 4.04 -14.62
CA GLU A 326 12.08 4.78 -14.19
C GLU A 326 12.11 5.14 -12.70
N GLY A 327 12.79 4.35 -11.86
CA GLY A 327 13.04 4.67 -10.44
C GLY A 327 14.12 5.74 -10.22
N GLU A 328 14.84 6.13 -11.28
CA GLU A 328 15.84 7.21 -11.22
C GLU A 328 15.27 8.59 -11.60
N LEU A 329 13.95 8.69 -11.90
CA LEU A 329 13.32 9.90 -12.43
C LEU A 329 13.37 11.11 -11.49
N PHE A 330 13.57 10.90 -10.18
CA PHE A 330 13.55 11.94 -9.14
C PHE A 330 14.93 12.36 -8.63
N ARG A 331 16.03 11.90 -9.27
CA ARG A 331 17.41 12.31 -8.94
C ARG A 331 17.78 13.73 -9.37
#